data_AF-A0A3Q3WHJ3-F1
#
_entry.id   AF-A0A3Q3WHJ3-F1
#
_cell.length_a   1.000
_cell.length_b   1.000
_cell.length_c   1.000
_cell.angle_alpha   90.00
_cell.angle_beta   90.00
_cell.angle_gamma   90.00
#
_symmetry.space_group_name_H-M   'P 1'
#
loop_
_entity.id
_entity.type
_entity.pdbx_description
1 polymer ?
#
loop_
_entity_poly.entity_id
_entity_poly.type
_entity_poly.pdbx_seq_one_letter_code
_entity_poly.pdbx_strand_id
1 'polypeptide(L)'
;MIWESKSDVIAMMTQEVERGRIKCHKYWPEKLGLPQDTGRYQLHLENQQHLEYFHIKVIRMLERETHFVHHLKFTHWPDHGVPHSSEQLVRFIRYLRAVHHKGPVTVHCSAGIGRTGVLICTDIIVSLIENDLPVSVHVAILLTVALTLLY
;
A
#
# COMPACT_ATOMS: atom_id res chain seq x y z
N MET A 1 0.84 -4.06 -14.69
CA MET A 1 0.37 -2.95 -13.84
C MET A 1 1.50 -2.15 -13.18
N ILE A 2 2.15 -2.61 -12.11
CA ILE A 2 3.15 -1.81 -11.35
C ILE A 2 4.21 -1.20 -12.27
N TRP A 3 4.77 -2.02 -13.15
CA TRP A 3 5.75 -1.60 -14.15
C TRP A 3 5.21 -0.56 -15.13
N GLU A 4 4.05 -0.82 -15.74
CA GLU A 4 3.45 0.02 -16.79
C GLU A 4 3.00 1.38 -16.26
N SER A 5 2.43 1.43 -15.05
CA SER A 5 2.03 2.68 -14.40
C SER A 5 3.21 3.42 -13.74
N LYS A 6 4.41 2.81 -13.73
CA LYS A 6 5.60 3.31 -13.05
C LYS A 6 5.36 3.58 -11.56
N SER A 7 4.49 2.78 -10.93
CA SER A 7 4.15 2.87 -9.51
C SER A 7 5.33 2.43 -8.65
N ASP A 8 5.92 3.34 -7.89
CA ASP A 8 7.06 3.05 -7.01
C ASP A 8 6.66 2.73 -5.57
N VAL A 9 5.36 2.76 -5.24
CA VAL A 9 4.84 2.41 -3.92
C VAL A 9 3.62 1.50 -4.02
N ILE A 10 3.65 0.41 -3.25
CA ILE A 10 2.52 -0.46 -3.00
C ILE A 10 2.14 -0.38 -1.52
N ALA A 11 0.89 -0.03 -1.23
CA ALA A 11 0.32 -0.06 0.11
C ALA A 11 -0.63 -1.26 0.28
N MET A 12 -0.18 -2.28 0.99
CA MET A 12 -0.92 -3.49 1.31
C MET A 12 -1.59 -3.36 2.69
N MET A 13 -2.92 -3.32 2.69
CA MET A 13 -3.75 -3.10 3.88
C MET A 13 -4.45 -4.38 4.35
N THR A 14 -3.80 -5.54 4.21
CA THR A 14 -4.33 -6.84 4.65
C THR A 14 -3.22 -7.79 5.07
N GLN A 15 -3.54 -8.76 5.92
CA GLN A 15 -2.71 -9.96 6.06
C GLN A 15 -2.95 -10.90 4.87
N GLU A 16 -2.04 -11.84 4.64
CA GLU A 16 -2.17 -12.88 3.62
C GLU A 16 -3.31 -13.84 3.98
N VAL A 17 -3.45 -14.16 5.27
CA VAL A 17 -4.47 -15.04 5.82
C VAL A 17 -5.10 -14.39 7.05
N GLU A 18 -6.42 -14.35 7.09
CA GLU A 18 -7.20 -13.82 8.22
C GLU A 18 -8.29 -14.85 8.57
N ARG A 19 -8.33 -15.28 9.84
CA ARG A 19 -9.30 -16.28 10.34
C ARG A 19 -9.34 -17.55 9.47
N GLY A 20 -8.18 -18.03 9.04
CA GLY A 20 -8.03 -19.22 8.21
C GLY A 20 -8.42 -19.05 6.73
N ARG A 21 -8.81 -17.84 6.29
CA ARG A 21 -9.14 -17.55 4.89
C ARG A 21 -8.02 -16.76 4.22
N ILE A 22 -7.65 -17.18 3.02
CA ILE A 22 -6.71 -16.44 2.19
C ILE A 22 -7.35 -15.12 1.77
N LYS A 23 -6.63 -14.02 1.99
CA LYS A 23 -7.03 -12.65 1.63
C LYS A 23 -6.17 -12.07 0.53
N CYS A 24 -4.90 -12.46 0.47
CA CYS A 24 -3.93 -12.04 -0.53
C CYS A 24 -2.82 -13.09 -0.67
N HIS A 25 -2.51 -13.49 -1.90
CA HIS A 25 -1.35 -14.33 -2.18
C HIS A 25 -0.06 -13.49 -2.13
N LYS A 26 1.04 -14.13 -1.76
CA LYS A 26 2.36 -13.48 -1.80
C LYS A 26 2.79 -13.30 -3.25
N TYR A 27 2.99 -12.05 -3.65
CA TYR A 27 3.43 -11.68 -5.00
C TYR A 27 4.83 -11.03 -5.01
N TRP A 28 5.53 -11.06 -3.88
CA TRP A 28 6.83 -10.44 -3.68
C TRP A 28 7.90 -11.47 -3.29
N PRO A 29 9.18 -11.22 -3.61
CA PRO A 29 10.29 -12.08 -3.21
C PRO A 29 10.46 -12.10 -1.69
N GLU A 30 10.68 -13.29 -1.11
CA GLU A 30 10.75 -13.48 0.34
C GLU A 30 12.18 -13.51 0.91
N LYS A 31 13.19 -13.69 0.07
CA LYS A 31 14.58 -13.90 0.51
C LYS A 31 15.52 -12.93 -0.20
N LEU A 32 16.41 -12.33 0.58
CA LEU A 32 17.53 -11.54 0.05
C LEU A 32 18.41 -12.43 -0.84
N GLY A 33 18.87 -11.88 -1.97
CA GLY A 33 19.76 -12.56 -2.90
C GLY A 33 19.13 -13.66 -3.78
N LEU A 34 17.86 -14.02 -3.56
CA LEU A 34 17.16 -14.99 -4.39
C LEU A 34 16.08 -14.30 -5.24
N PRO A 35 16.27 -14.18 -6.57
CA PRO A 35 15.25 -13.60 -7.43
C PRO A 35 13.99 -14.45 -7.48
N GLN A 36 12.84 -13.79 -7.59
CA GLN A 36 11.57 -14.40 -7.97
C GLN A 36 11.23 -14.01 -9.40
N ASP A 37 11.07 -15.01 -10.26
CA ASP A 37 10.67 -14.81 -11.66
C ASP A 37 9.14 -14.79 -11.78
N THR A 38 8.62 -13.80 -12.50
CA THR A 38 7.18 -13.67 -12.83
C THR A 38 6.90 -13.97 -14.31
N GLY A 39 7.88 -14.53 -15.02
CA GLY A 39 7.87 -14.82 -16.46
C GLY A 39 8.39 -13.64 -17.29
N ARG A 40 7.93 -12.42 -16.99
CA ARG A 40 8.35 -11.20 -17.69
C ARG A 40 9.27 -10.30 -16.88
N TYR A 41 9.16 -10.34 -15.56
CA TYR A 41 9.94 -9.51 -14.65
C TYR A 41 10.68 -10.36 -13.64
N GLN A 42 11.93 -10.02 -13.36
CA GLN A 42 12.68 -10.56 -12.23
C GLN A 42 12.55 -9.62 -11.03
N LEU A 43 12.12 -10.16 -9.89
CA LEU A 43 11.94 -9.43 -8.65
C LEU A 43 13.03 -9.80 -7.65
N HIS A 44 13.72 -8.79 -7.13
CA HIS A 44 14.74 -8.96 -6.09
C HIS A 44 14.29 -8.23 -4.82
N LEU A 45 14.41 -8.90 -3.69
CA LEU A 45 14.30 -8.24 -2.39
C LEU A 45 15.65 -7.59 -2.08
N GLU A 46 15.66 -6.27 -1.94
CA GLU A 46 16.87 -5.48 -1.64
C GLU A 46 16.96 -5.12 -0.16
N ASN A 47 15.80 -4.86 0.46
CA ASN A 47 15.72 -4.54 1.89
C ASN A 47 14.39 -5.02 2.47
N GLN A 48 14.39 -5.35 3.76
CA GLN A 48 13.21 -5.71 4.51
C GLN A 48 13.31 -5.23 5.96
N GLN A 49 12.27 -4.56 6.44
CA GLN A 49 12.15 -4.11 7.81
C GLN A 49 10.79 -4.51 8.36
N HIS A 50 10.78 -5.00 9.60
CA HIS A 50 9.59 -5.37 10.33
C HIS A 50 9.41 -4.43 11.51
N LEU A 51 8.51 -3.47 11.37
CA LEU A 51 8.05 -2.65 12.49
C LEU A 51 6.80 -3.28 13.09
N GLU A 52 6.44 -2.84 14.29
CA GLU A 52 5.27 -3.36 15.01
C GLU A 52 3.98 -3.23 14.17
N TYR A 53 3.69 -2.04 13.63
CA TYR A 53 2.41 -1.76 12.94
C TYR A 53 2.45 -1.90 11.41
N PHE A 54 3.63 -1.94 10.81
CA PHE A 54 3.77 -2.17 9.38
C PHE A 54 5.15 -2.68 8.97
N HIS A 55 5.19 -3.44 7.89
CA HIS A 55 6.41 -3.96 7.31
C HIS A 55 6.77 -3.18 6.05
N ILE A 56 8.07 -3.04 5.80
CA ILE A 56 8.62 -2.33 4.66
C ILE A 56 9.48 -3.32 3.88
N LYS A 57 9.29 -3.40 2.56
CA LYS A 57 10.24 -4.06 1.66
C LYS A 57 10.62 -3.11 0.54
N VAL A 58 11.88 -3.16 0.13
CA VAL A 58 12.34 -2.52 -1.10
C VAL A 58 12.55 -3.63 -2.11
N ILE A 59 11.76 -3.60 -3.19
CA ILE A 59 11.76 -4.60 -4.25
C ILE A 59 12.34 -3.96 -5.50
N ARG A 60 13.38 -4.55 -6.05
CA ARG A 60 13.92 -4.17 -7.35
C ARG A 60 13.31 -5.07 -8.43
N MET A 61 12.58 -4.47 -9.35
CA MET A 61 12.02 -5.12 -10.54
C MET A 61 12.94 -4.89 -11.74
N LEU A 62 13.22 -5.96 -12.49
CA LEU A 62 14.06 -5.93 -13.69
C LEU A 62 13.27 -6.45 -14.91
N GLU A 63 13.32 -5.71 -16.01
CA GLU A 63 12.96 -6.16 -17.36
C GLU A 63 14.02 -5.65 -18.34
N ARG A 64 13.82 -4.45 -18.91
CA ARG A 64 14.80 -3.73 -19.74
C ARG A 64 15.56 -2.66 -18.97
N GLU A 65 14.89 -2.09 -17.98
CA GLU A 65 15.42 -1.11 -17.04
C GLU A 65 15.25 -1.60 -15.60
N THR A 66 15.69 -0.81 -14.64
CA THR A 66 15.51 -1.11 -13.22
C THR A 66 14.40 -0.22 -12.64
N HIS A 67 13.46 -0.85 -11.94
CA HIS A 67 12.39 -0.14 -11.25
C HIS A 67 12.34 -0.57 -9.78
N PHE A 68 12.57 0.38 -8.87
CA PHE A 68 12.47 0.14 -7.42
C PHE A 68 11.06 0.43 -6.93
N VAL A 69 10.53 -0.46 -6.09
CA VAL A 69 9.20 -0.39 -5.51
C VAL A 69 9.28 -0.57 -4.00
N HIS A 70 8.73 0.38 -3.26
CA HIS A 70 8.51 0.27 -1.83
C HIS A 70 7.19 -0.46 -1.57
N HIS A 71 7.28 -1.69 -1.05
CA HIS A 71 6.13 -2.46 -0.63
C HIS A 71 5.90 -2.27 0.88
N LEU A 72 4.84 -1.55 1.21
CA LEU A 72 4.46 -1.18 2.57
C LEU A 72 3.25 -1.99 2.98
N LYS A 73 3.35 -2.77 4.05
CA LYS A 73 2.25 -3.62 4.55
C LYS A 73 1.82 -3.19 5.94
N PHE A 74 0.61 -2.66 6.09
CA PHE A 74 0.05 -2.37 7.41
C PHE A 74 -0.46 -3.67 8.06
N THR A 75 0.01 -3.99 9.27
CA THR A 75 -0.17 -5.33 9.87
C THR A 75 -1.31 -5.42 10.88
N HIS A 76 -1.61 -4.34 11.60
CA HIS A 76 -2.56 -4.35 12.71
C HIS A 76 -3.91 -3.74 12.33
N TRP A 77 -4.56 -4.34 11.34
CA TRP A 77 -5.91 -4.01 10.91
C TRP A 77 -6.75 -5.27 10.68
N PRO A 78 -7.60 -5.67 11.65
CA PRO A 78 -8.39 -6.89 11.56
C PRO A 78 -9.45 -6.82 10.47
N ASP A 79 -9.78 -7.99 9.90
CA ASP A 79 -10.87 -8.15 8.94
C ASP A 79 -12.20 -7.72 9.58
N HIS A 80 -12.94 -6.86 8.87
CA HIS A 80 -14.20 -6.25 9.34
C HIS A 80 -14.07 -5.38 10.61
N GLY A 81 -12.89 -4.84 10.92
CA GLY A 81 -12.67 -3.90 12.02
C GLY A 81 -11.99 -2.59 11.61
N VAL A 82 -11.53 -1.85 12.62
CA VAL A 82 -10.77 -0.60 12.48
C VAL A 82 -9.29 -0.83 12.80
N PRO A 83 -8.35 0.01 12.35
CA PRO A 83 -6.96 -0.11 12.75
C PRO A 83 -6.85 -0.02 14.28
N HIS A 84 -5.96 -0.82 14.88
CA HIS A 84 -5.78 -0.81 16.34
C HIS A 84 -5.25 0.53 16.87
N SER A 85 -4.60 1.33 16.02
CA SER A 85 -4.10 2.65 16.36
C SER A 85 -4.21 3.60 15.16
N SER A 86 -4.93 4.71 15.34
CA SER A 86 -5.04 5.78 14.34
C SER A 86 -3.72 6.54 14.16
N GLU A 87 -2.96 6.73 15.24
CA GLU A 87 -1.62 7.34 15.19
C GLU A 87 -0.70 6.55 14.25
N GLN A 88 -0.73 5.22 14.35
CA GLN A 88 0.09 4.36 13.51
C GLN A 88 -0.36 4.38 12.04
N LEU A 89 -1.68 4.52 11.78
CA LEU A 89 -2.18 4.74 10.43
C LEU A 89 -1.67 6.07 9.84
N VAL A 90 -1.68 7.15 10.62
CA VAL A 90 -1.15 8.45 10.19
C VAL A 90 0.37 8.38 9.95
N ARG A 91 1.12 7.68 10.81
CA ARG A 91 2.55 7.42 10.59
C ARG A 91 2.81 6.64 9.30
N PHE A 92 2.00 5.62 9.04
CA PHE A 92 2.06 4.86 7.79
C PHE A 92 1.83 5.76 6.57
N ILE A 93 0.80 6.62 6.60
CA ILE A 93 0.52 7.59 5.52
C ILE A 93 1.68 8.55 5.31
N ARG A 94 2.24 9.11 6.39
CA ARG A 94 3.40 10.01 6.30
C ARG A 94 4.62 9.33 5.69
N TYR A 95 4.90 8.09 6.10
CA TYR A 95 6.00 7.31 5.52
C TYR A 95 5.74 6.99 4.04
N LEU A 96 4.52 6.57 3.70
CA LEU A 96 4.08 6.32 2.32
C LEU A 96 4.32 7.54 1.42
N ARG A 97 3.92 8.74 1.86
CA ARG A 97 4.18 9.99 1.14
C ARG A 97 5.66 10.31 1.01
N ALA A 98 6.44 10.07 2.06
CA ALA A 98 7.87 10.36 2.07
C ALA A 98 8.69 9.47 1.12
N VAL A 99 8.23 8.24 0.85
CA VAL A 99 8.90 7.31 -0.08
C VAL A 99 8.29 7.29 -1.48
N HIS A 100 7.15 7.95 -1.68
CA HIS A 100 6.48 8.06 -2.97
C HIS A 100 7.13 9.16 -3.81
N HIS A 101 7.60 8.82 -5.01
CA HIS A 101 8.28 9.79 -5.89
C HIS A 101 7.68 9.83 -7.30
N LYS A 102 7.12 8.72 -7.80
CA LYS A 102 6.64 8.63 -9.19
C LYS A 102 5.47 7.67 -9.37
N GLY A 103 4.69 7.91 -10.42
CA GLY A 103 3.53 7.10 -10.75
C GLY A 103 2.44 7.16 -9.66
N PRO A 104 1.36 6.38 -9.80
CA PRO A 104 0.34 6.29 -8.77
C PRO A 104 0.82 5.43 -7.60
N VAL A 105 0.32 5.71 -6.39
CA VAL A 105 0.44 4.76 -5.26
C VAL A 105 -0.55 3.63 -5.48
N THR A 106 -0.06 2.39 -5.55
CA THR A 106 -0.93 1.22 -5.68
C THR A 106 -1.41 0.80 -4.29
N VAL A 107 -2.68 1.05 -3.96
CA VAL A 107 -3.27 0.62 -2.68
C VAL A 107 -4.15 -0.60 -2.88
N HIS A 108 -3.98 -1.63 -2.05
CA HIS A 108 -4.89 -2.78 -2.06
C HIS A 108 -5.13 -3.35 -0.66
N CYS A 109 -6.22 -4.10 -0.52
CA CYS A 109 -6.49 -4.95 0.64
C CYS A 109 -6.82 -6.37 0.13
N SER A 110 -7.97 -6.93 0.52
CA SER A 110 -8.47 -8.20 -0.06
C SER A 110 -9.38 -7.93 -1.27
N ALA A 111 -10.51 -7.26 -1.08
CA ALA A 111 -11.43 -6.89 -2.16
C ALA A 111 -11.13 -5.52 -2.81
N GLY A 112 -10.10 -4.81 -2.33
CA GLY A 112 -9.70 -3.50 -2.87
C GLY A 112 -10.60 -2.31 -2.50
N ILE A 113 -11.65 -2.50 -1.69
CA ILE A 113 -12.63 -1.44 -1.40
C ILE A 113 -12.52 -0.91 0.04
N GLY A 114 -12.72 -1.75 1.05
CA GLY A 114 -12.90 -1.30 2.45
C GLY A 114 -11.68 -0.60 3.06
N ARG A 115 -10.64 -1.37 3.43
CA ARG A 115 -9.42 -0.82 4.06
C ARG A 115 -8.64 0.09 3.12
N THR A 116 -8.69 -0.22 1.82
CA THR A 116 -8.17 0.64 0.75
C THR A 116 -8.80 2.02 0.80
N GLY A 117 -10.13 2.09 0.81
CA GLY A 117 -10.86 3.35 0.83
C GLY A 117 -10.62 4.15 2.11
N VAL A 118 -10.54 3.48 3.27
CA VAL A 118 -10.21 4.18 4.51
C VAL A 118 -8.80 4.78 4.46
N LEU A 119 -7.80 4.08 3.90
CA LEU A 119 -6.46 4.65 3.74
C LEU A 119 -6.48 5.90 2.85
N ILE A 120 -7.11 5.82 1.67
CA ILE A 120 -7.20 6.93 0.71
C ILE A 120 -7.95 8.12 1.31
N CYS A 121 -9.08 7.87 1.96
CA CYS A 121 -9.88 8.92 2.59
C CYS A 121 -9.10 9.60 3.73
N THR A 122 -8.39 8.81 4.55
CA THR A 122 -7.55 9.36 5.63
C THR A 122 -6.41 10.18 5.07
N ASP A 123 -5.77 9.73 3.99
CA ASP A 123 -4.72 10.49 3.30
C ASP A 123 -5.25 11.85 2.80
N ILE A 124 -6.39 11.86 2.11
CA ILE A 124 -7.05 13.11 1.68
C ILE A 124 -7.31 14.03 2.87
N ILE A 125 -7.91 13.52 3.95
CA ILE A 125 -8.22 14.31 5.14
C ILE A 125 -6.96 14.89 5.78
N VAL A 126 -5.89 14.09 5.92
CA VAL A 126 -4.60 14.58 6.45
C VAL A 126 -4.04 15.68 5.55
N SER A 127 -4.15 15.55 4.23
CA SER A 127 -3.73 16.60 3.29
C SER A 127 -4.54 17.89 3.48
N LEU A 128 -5.86 17.80 3.61
CA LEU A 128 -6.71 18.97 3.83
C LEU A 128 -6.35 19.69 5.14
N ILE A 129 -6.13 18.94 6.22
CA ILE A 129 -5.71 19.49 7.52
C ILE A 129 -4.34 20.17 7.41
N GLU A 130 -3.36 19.52 6.77
CA GLU A 130 -2.00 20.07 6.62
C GLU A 130 -1.96 21.35 5.76
N ASN A 131 -2.97 21.56 4.89
CA ASN A 131 -3.11 22.75 4.05
C ASN A 131 -4.12 23.78 4.60
N ASP A 132 -4.60 23.61 5.83
CA ASP A 132 -5.60 24.48 6.46
C ASP A 132 -6.89 24.64 5.63
N LEU A 133 -7.29 23.57 4.94
CA LEU A 133 -8.49 23.52 4.10
C LEU A 133 -9.69 22.93 4.85
N PRO A 134 -10.93 23.32 4.50
CA PRO A 134 -12.13 22.76 5.11
C PRO A 134 -12.22 21.24 4.94
N VAL A 135 -12.44 20.53 6.06
CA VAL A 135 -12.57 19.07 6.07
C VAL A 135 -14.04 18.68 6.02
N SER A 136 -14.42 17.92 5.00
CA SER A 136 -15.71 17.22 4.94
C SER A 136 -15.49 15.73 4.72
N VAL A 137 -15.75 14.94 5.77
CA VAL A 137 -15.59 13.48 5.73
C VAL A 137 -16.52 12.85 4.68
N HIS A 138 -17.74 13.37 4.53
CA HIS A 138 -18.68 12.90 3.50
C HIS A 138 -18.14 13.10 2.08
N VAL A 139 -17.56 14.27 1.80
CA VAL A 139 -16.95 14.55 0.50
C VAL A 139 -15.74 13.66 0.27
N ALA A 140 -14.88 13.47 1.27
CA ALA A 140 -13.71 12.59 1.16
C ALA A 140 -14.09 11.13 0.87
N ILE A 141 -15.16 10.62 1.50
CA ILE A 141 -15.70 9.28 1.20
C ILE A 141 -16.22 9.21 -0.24
N LEU A 142 -17.02 10.18 -0.68
CA LEU A 142 -17.56 10.21 -2.05
C LEU A 142 -16.45 10.24 -3.10
N LEU A 143 -15.43 11.07 -2.90
CA LEU A 143 -14.24 11.13 -3.77
C LEU A 143 -13.52 9.79 -3.82
N THR A 144 -13.36 9.13 -2.66
CA THR A 144 -12.70 7.83 -2.59
C THR A 144 -13.47 6.78 -3.36
N VAL A 145 -14.80 6.70 -3.17
CA VAL A 145 -15.67 5.76 -3.90
C VAL A 145 -15.56 5.99 -5.41
N ALA A 146 -15.61 7.25 -5.85
CA ALA A 146 -15.45 7.60 -7.26
C ALA A 146 -14.10 7.15 -7.83
N LEU A 147 -13.00 7.34 -7.08
CA LEU A 147 -11.65 6.93 -7.51
C LEU A 147 -11.49 5.40 -7.57
N THR A 148 -12.08 4.65 -6.64
CA THR A 148 -12.03 3.18 -6.65
C THR A 148 -12.89 2.53 -7.73
N LEU A 149 -13.89 3.23 -8.29
CA LEU A 149 -14.76 2.70 -9.35
C LEU A 149 -14.27 2.99 -10.78
N LEU A 150 -13.19 3.76 -10.93
CA LEU A 150 -12.63 4.13 -12.24
C LEU A 150 -11.66 3.08 -12.83
N TYR A 151 -11.59 1.89 -12.23
CA TYR A 151 -10.73 0.78 -12.68
C TYR A 151 -11.46 -0.56 -12.65
#